data_AF-A0A7W1Z2L5-F1
#
_entry.id   AF-A0A7W1Z2L5-F1
#
_cell.length_a   1.000
_cell.length_b   1.000
_cell.length_c   1.000
_cell.angle_alpha   90.00
_cell.angle_beta   90.00
_cell.angle_gamma   90.00
#
_symmetry.space_group_name_H-M   'P 1'
#
loop_
_entity.id
_entity.type
_entity.pdbx_description
1 polymer ?
#
loop_
_entity_poly.entity_id
_entity_poly.type
_entity_poly.pdbx_seq_one_letter_code
_entity_poly.pdbx_strand_id
1 'polypeptide(L)'
;MSGKTHIAAMSRPLKNEEIKAFTKQVGYSPTSVPVAVDAFAVFVHKDNPLDQITFQQLDAVFSSERRRGAQESLDHWGQLGLSGTWGQAPILPQIRDSNSGTGQFFKEFVLMGGKDKESDVVQPGAASVVNAVMNDPYAIGYSGIGYRTDSVKPLRVAGEKGEPFVEPTFESASNGSYPLRRVLYLYVNHSPQAKDSPLLSEIIKFAVSQEGQQLVAKSGFFPLPTKDLVALYADWSEPITSAATNGNPQQIR
;
A
#
# COMPACT_ATOMS: atom_id res chain seq x y z
N MET A 1 2.34 -18.43 -3.25
CA MET A 1 1.71 -18.77 -4.54
C MET A 1 1.97 -20.25 -4.83
N SER A 2 0.95 -21.08 -4.95
CA SER A 2 1.11 -22.56 -4.99
C SER A 2 1.42 -23.13 -6.38
N GLY A 3 1.89 -22.30 -7.32
CA GLY A 3 2.14 -22.68 -8.72
C GLY A 3 0.88 -22.97 -9.57
N LYS A 4 -0.31 -22.96 -8.96
CA LYS A 4 -1.59 -23.26 -9.63
C LYS A 4 -2.32 -22.02 -10.19
N THR A 5 -1.84 -20.84 -9.85
CA THR A 5 -2.41 -19.55 -10.29
C THR A 5 -1.43 -18.90 -11.27
N HIS A 6 -1.93 -18.18 -12.27
CA HIS A 6 -1.09 -17.46 -13.24
C HIS A 6 -0.65 -16.08 -12.70
N ILE A 7 -1.53 -15.39 -11.97
CA ILE A 7 -1.27 -14.06 -11.41
C ILE A 7 -1.70 -14.06 -9.94
N ALA A 8 -0.85 -13.54 -9.06
CA ALA A 8 -1.16 -13.31 -7.66
C ALA A 8 -0.96 -11.84 -7.31
N ALA A 9 -2.02 -11.15 -6.86
CA ALA A 9 -1.92 -9.79 -6.34
C ALA A 9 -1.35 -9.81 -4.91
N MET A 10 -0.36 -8.96 -4.64
CA MET A 10 0.32 -8.87 -3.35
C MET A 10 0.54 -7.41 -2.96
N SER A 11 0.36 -7.08 -1.68
CA SER A 11 0.60 -5.73 -1.13
C SER A 11 2.00 -5.53 -0.54
N ARG A 12 2.88 -6.51 -0.74
CA ARG A 12 4.29 -6.51 -0.33
C ARG A 12 5.10 -7.38 -1.29
N PRO A 13 6.43 -7.22 -1.34
CA PRO A 13 7.27 -8.21 -1.98
C PRO A 13 7.08 -9.61 -1.37
N LEU A 14 7.18 -10.65 -2.19
CA LEU A 14 7.31 -12.02 -1.69
C LEU A 14 8.59 -12.13 -0.84
N LYS A 15 8.48 -12.83 0.29
CA LYS A 15 9.62 -13.17 1.14
C LYS A 15 10.53 -14.13 0.39
N ASN A 16 11.82 -14.14 0.73
CA ASN A 16 12.79 -15.04 0.10
C ASN A 16 12.39 -16.51 0.24
N GLU A 17 11.81 -16.90 1.36
CA GLU A 17 11.30 -18.25 1.61
C GLU A 17 10.13 -18.59 0.70
N GLU A 18 9.23 -17.63 0.43
CA GLU A 18 8.10 -17.78 -0.47
C GLU A 18 8.56 -17.94 -1.94
N ILE A 19 9.56 -17.15 -2.35
CA ILE A 19 10.19 -17.27 -3.68
C ILE A 19 10.88 -18.63 -3.80
N LYS A 20 11.71 -19.03 -2.83
CA LYS A 20 12.39 -20.34 -2.83
C LYS A 20 11.39 -21.50 -2.89
N ALA A 21 10.32 -21.45 -2.10
CA ALA A 21 9.28 -22.47 -2.10
C ALA A 21 8.58 -22.58 -3.46
N PHE A 22 8.24 -21.43 -4.07
CA PHE A 22 7.68 -21.38 -5.42
C PHE A 22 8.66 -21.96 -6.45
N THR A 23 9.90 -21.49 -6.48
CA THR A 23 10.92 -21.95 -7.42
C THR A 23 11.22 -23.44 -7.29
N LYS A 24 11.26 -23.97 -6.07
CA LYS A 24 11.40 -25.43 -5.85
C LYS A 24 10.24 -26.21 -6.47
N GLN A 25 9.04 -25.65 -6.49
CA GLN A 25 7.84 -26.30 -7.01
C GLN A 25 7.69 -26.17 -8.54
N VAL A 26 7.99 -25.00 -9.12
CA VAL A 26 7.74 -24.72 -10.55
C VAL A 26 8.99 -24.67 -11.43
N GLY A 27 10.19 -24.60 -10.85
CA GLY A 27 11.47 -24.60 -11.57
C GLY A 27 12.02 -23.23 -11.99
N TYR A 28 11.34 -22.13 -11.67
CA TYR A 28 11.79 -20.76 -11.97
C TYR A 28 11.28 -19.74 -10.93
N SER A 29 11.80 -18.52 -10.95
CA SER A 29 11.35 -17.42 -10.07
C SER A 29 10.07 -16.77 -10.61
N PRO A 30 9.15 -16.31 -9.74
CA PRO A 30 7.98 -15.57 -10.21
C PRO A 30 8.41 -14.17 -10.66
N THR A 31 7.81 -13.65 -11.73
CA THR A 31 8.06 -12.27 -12.19
C THR A 31 7.25 -11.30 -11.36
N SER A 32 7.89 -10.32 -10.73
CA SER A 32 7.20 -9.25 -10.01
C SER A 32 6.90 -8.08 -10.94
N VAL A 33 5.64 -7.69 -11.03
CA VAL A 33 5.21 -6.50 -11.78
C VAL A 33 4.59 -5.52 -10.78
N PRO A 34 5.24 -4.41 -10.42
CA PRO A 34 4.57 -3.36 -9.67
C PRO A 34 3.46 -2.76 -10.54
N VAL A 35 2.32 -2.43 -9.93
CA VAL A 35 1.15 -1.89 -10.66
C VAL A 35 0.56 -0.63 -10.06
N ALA A 36 0.83 -0.35 -8.78
CA ALA A 36 0.40 0.86 -8.10
C ALA A 36 1.25 1.12 -6.87
N VAL A 37 1.27 2.37 -6.42
CA VAL A 37 1.73 2.75 -5.08
C VAL A 37 0.51 3.08 -4.23
N ASP A 38 0.48 2.51 -3.03
CA ASP A 38 -0.52 2.78 -2.02
C ASP A 38 0.14 3.56 -0.89
N ALA A 39 -0.54 4.57 -0.37
CA ALA A 39 -0.08 5.35 0.77
C ALA A 39 -1.16 5.31 1.85
N PHE A 40 -0.81 4.73 3.00
CA PHE A 40 -1.70 4.71 4.15
C PHE A 40 -1.57 6.01 4.90
N ALA A 41 -2.69 6.69 5.09
CA ALA A 41 -2.75 7.92 5.85
C ALA A 41 -3.37 7.65 7.22
N VAL A 42 -2.83 8.34 8.22
CA VAL A 42 -3.50 8.51 9.51
C VAL A 42 -4.36 9.76 9.39
N PHE A 43 -5.66 9.60 9.56
CA PHE A 43 -6.65 10.65 9.45
C PHE A 43 -7.10 11.11 10.84
N VAL A 44 -7.27 12.42 10.94
CA VAL A 44 -8.02 13.08 12.01
C VAL A 44 -9.11 13.94 11.39
N HIS A 45 -10.09 14.35 12.19
CA HIS A 45 -11.12 15.29 11.73
C HIS A 45 -10.47 16.59 11.22
N LYS A 46 -11.05 17.24 10.20
CA LYS A 46 -10.50 18.48 9.60
C LYS A 46 -10.21 19.59 10.60
N ASP A 47 -10.99 19.65 11.70
CA ASP A 47 -10.88 20.68 12.74
C ASP A 47 -9.94 20.28 13.90
N ASN A 48 -9.39 19.07 13.89
CA ASN A 48 -8.38 18.65 14.87
C ASN A 48 -7.09 19.45 14.62
N PRO A 49 -6.47 20.09 15.62
CA PRO A 49 -5.29 20.94 15.40
C PRO A 49 -3.98 20.18 15.25
N LEU A 50 -3.92 18.85 15.48
CA LEU A 50 -2.70 18.08 15.28
C LEU A 50 -2.36 17.99 13.79
N ASP A 51 -1.10 18.24 13.41
CA ASP A 51 -0.65 18.20 12.01
C ASP A 51 0.36 17.08 11.71
N GLN A 52 0.93 16.48 12.76
CA GLN A 52 1.99 15.50 12.61
C GLN A 52 2.04 14.50 13.76
N ILE A 53 2.49 13.29 13.46
CA ILE A 53 2.58 12.21 14.45
C ILE A 53 3.71 11.24 14.10
N THR A 54 4.38 10.69 15.10
CA THR A 54 5.43 9.68 14.92
C THR A 54 4.85 8.27 15.04
N PHE A 55 5.54 7.24 14.52
CA PHE A 55 5.11 5.85 14.77
C PHE A 55 5.12 5.49 16.26
N GLN A 56 6.05 6.02 17.06
CA GLN A 56 6.05 5.79 18.51
C GLN A 56 4.77 6.34 19.16
N GLN A 57 4.32 7.52 18.75
CA GLN A 57 3.06 8.10 19.24
C GLN A 57 1.85 7.31 18.74
N LEU A 58 1.84 6.89 17.47
CA LEU A 58 0.76 6.03 16.94
C LEU A 58 0.68 4.71 17.71
N ASP A 59 1.81 4.07 17.97
CA ASP A 59 1.86 2.84 18.77
C ASP A 59 1.34 3.08 20.20
N ALA A 60 1.62 4.24 20.79
CA ALA A 60 1.07 4.62 22.10
C ALA A 60 -0.43 4.97 22.09
N VAL A 61 -0.97 5.40 20.94
CA VAL A 61 -2.40 5.65 20.73
C VAL A 61 -3.16 4.35 20.47
N PHE A 62 -2.64 3.46 19.64
CA PHE A 62 -3.37 2.30 19.12
C PHE A 62 -2.98 0.96 19.77
N SER A 63 -1.80 0.84 20.38
CA SER A 63 -1.36 -0.43 20.98
C SER A 63 -1.49 -0.46 22.50
N SER A 64 -1.94 -1.61 23.00
CA SER A 64 -1.87 -1.94 24.43
C SER A 64 -0.45 -2.24 24.91
N GLU A 65 0.46 -2.65 24.00
CA GLU A 65 1.80 -3.15 24.33
C GLU A 65 2.91 -2.12 24.15
N ARG A 66 2.70 -1.09 23.31
CA ARG A 66 3.64 0.03 23.10
C ARG A 66 5.06 -0.42 22.76
N ARG A 67 5.19 -1.34 21.81
CA ARG A 67 6.47 -1.97 21.46
C ARG A 67 7.52 -0.98 20.96
N ARG A 68 7.13 0.20 20.48
CA ARG A 68 8.02 1.28 20.05
C ARG A 68 8.60 2.09 21.21
N GLY A 69 8.40 1.63 22.46
CA GLY A 69 9.11 2.15 23.64
C GLY A 69 8.46 3.37 24.29
N ALA A 70 7.21 3.69 23.94
CA ALA A 70 6.45 4.71 24.66
C ALA A 70 6.19 4.23 26.09
N GLN A 71 6.47 5.10 27.07
CA GLN A 71 6.38 4.75 28.49
C GLN A 71 4.92 4.61 28.96
N GLU A 72 4.04 5.40 28.38
CA GLU A 72 2.63 5.47 28.76
C GLU A 72 1.72 5.41 27.53
N SER A 73 0.47 5.05 27.78
CA SER A 73 -0.61 5.13 26.80
C SER A 73 -0.95 6.58 26.50
N LEU A 74 -1.20 6.89 25.23
CA LEU A 74 -1.73 8.19 24.81
C LEU A 74 -3.23 8.05 24.58
N ASP A 75 -4.01 8.51 25.57
CA ASP A 75 -5.46 8.38 25.61
C ASP A 75 -6.17 9.74 25.53
N HIS A 76 -5.41 10.85 25.66
CA HIS A 76 -5.92 12.22 25.54
C HIS A 76 -5.06 13.06 24.61
N TRP A 77 -5.71 13.93 23.85
CA TRP A 77 -5.05 14.79 22.85
C TRP A 77 -4.01 15.74 23.45
N GLY A 78 -4.13 16.10 24.73
CA GLY A 78 -3.12 16.90 25.44
C GLY A 78 -1.76 16.22 25.55
N GLN A 79 -1.71 14.89 25.59
CA GLN A 79 -0.46 14.13 25.62
C GLN A 79 0.28 14.16 24.27
N LEU A 80 -0.40 14.60 23.20
CA LEU A 80 0.19 14.90 21.88
C LEU A 80 0.51 16.39 21.71
N GLY A 81 0.45 17.18 22.79
CA GLY A 81 0.79 18.60 22.80
C GLY A 81 -0.36 19.53 22.42
N LEU A 82 -1.59 19.03 22.30
CA LEU A 82 -2.75 19.89 22.09
C LEU A 82 -3.17 20.59 23.40
N SER A 83 -3.75 21.78 23.28
CA SER A 83 -4.14 22.62 24.43
C SER A 83 -5.59 23.09 24.33
N GLY A 84 -6.05 23.85 25.33
CA GLY A 84 -7.42 24.35 25.39
C GLY A 84 -8.44 23.21 25.49
N THR A 85 -9.54 23.31 24.73
CA THR A 85 -10.61 22.29 24.71
C THR A 85 -10.11 20.91 24.29
N TRP A 86 -9.04 20.85 23.49
CA TRP A 86 -8.44 19.59 23.06
C TRP A 86 -7.58 18.95 24.13
N GLY A 87 -6.98 19.72 25.04
CA GLY A 87 -6.01 19.18 26.01
C GLY A 87 -6.56 18.05 26.88
N GLN A 88 -7.84 18.12 27.23
CA GLN A 88 -8.55 17.11 28.04
C GLN A 88 -9.47 16.21 27.20
N ALA A 89 -9.50 16.39 25.88
CA ALA A 89 -10.35 15.58 25.03
C ALA A 89 -9.76 14.16 24.88
N PRO A 90 -10.59 13.10 24.92
CA PRO A 90 -10.13 11.74 24.71
C PRO A 90 -9.68 11.56 23.26
N ILE A 91 -8.76 10.64 23.02
CA ILE A 91 -8.45 10.13 21.69
C ILE A 91 -9.38 8.94 21.44
N LEU A 92 -10.05 8.90 20.29
CA LEU A 92 -10.99 7.84 19.94
C LEU A 92 -10.51 7.05 18.70
N PRO A 93 -9.65 6.01 18.90
CA PRO A 93 -9.12 5.21 17.81
C PRO A 93 -10.19 4.45 17.02
N GLN A 94 -10.12 4.55 15.69
CA GLN A 94 -10.94 3.84 14.72
C GLN A 94 -10.04 2.88 13.92
N ILE A 95 -10.15 1.59 14.20
CA ILE A 95 -9.25 0.57 13.67
C ILE A 95 -9.94 -0.33 12.64
N ARG A 96 -9.14 -1.11 11.91
CA ARG A 96 -9.63 -2.18 11.04
C ARG A 96 -9.41 -3.54 11.71
N ASP A 97 -10.26 -4.49 11.34
CA ASP A 97 -10.06 -5.88 11.73
C ASP A 97 -8.64 -6.36 11.34
N SER A 98 -7.97 -7.05 12.26
CA SER A 98 -6.58 -7.53 12.08
C SER A 98 -6.43 -8.54 10.93
N ASN A 99 -7.50 -9.19 10.48
CA ASN A 99 -7.51 -10.08 9.31
C ASN A 99 -7.68 -9.33 7.99
N SER A 100 -7.96 -8.02 8.03
CA SER A 100 -7.96 -7.18 6.84
C SER A 100 -6.54 -6.78 6.45
N GLY A 101 -6.27 -6.65 5.14
CA GLY A 101 -4.95 -6.21 4.67
C GLY A 101 -4.55 -4.80 5.14
N THR A 102 -5.51 -3.95 5.52
CA THR A 102 -5.26 -2.62 6.10
C THR A 102 -4.85 -2.73 7.57
N GLY A 103 -5.60 -3.51 8.36
CA GLY A 103 -5.31 -3.74 9.77
C GLY A 103 -3.98 -4.48 9.97
N GLN A 104 -3.74 -5.53 9.18
CA GLN A 104 -2.47 -6.27 9.22
C GLN A 104 -1.27 -5.37 8.89
N PHE A 105 -1.38 -4.53 7.87
CA PHE A 105 -0.31 -3.59 7.49
C PHE A 105 -0.02 -2.60 8.62
N PHE A 106 -1.05 -1.95 9.18
CA PHE A 106 -0.85 -1.00 10.27
C PHE A 106 -0.22 -1.67 11.50
N LYS A 107 -0.68 -2.87 11.86
CA LYS A 107 -0.16 -3.64 12.98
C LYS A 107 1.31 -4.03 12.81
N GLU A 108 1.69 -4.50 11.62
CA GLU A 108 3.07 -4.90 11.33
C GLU A 108 4.01 -3.69 11.31
N PHE A 109 3.63 -2.62 10.59
CA PHE A 109 4.52 -1.50 10.31
C PHE A 109 4.49 -0.41 11.38
N VAL A 110 3.35 -0.16 12.02
CA VAL A 110 3.19 0.88 13.05
C VAL A 110 3.27 0.30 14.44
N LEU A 111 2.64 -0.84 14.71
CA LEU A 111 2.60 -1.41 16.08
C LEU A 111 3.70 -2.46 16.35
N MET A 112 4.56 -2.76 15.37
CA MET A 112 5.58 -3.83 15.44
C MET A 112 4.99 -5.19 15.88
N GLY A 113 3.82 -5.51 15.33
CA GLY A 113 3.06 -6.71 15.67
C GLY A 113 2.41 -6.68 17.05
N GLY A 114 2.37 -5.52 17.71
CA GLY A 114 1.70 -5.30 18.99
C GLY A 114 0.19 -5.46 18.89
N LYS A 115 -0.45 -5.77 20.01
CA LYS A 115 -1.91 -5.87 20.07
C LYS A 115 -2.55 -4.49 20.09
N ASP A 116 -3.70 -4.39 19.42
CA ASP A 116 -4.58 -3.23 19.48
C ASP A 116 -5.10 -3.03 20.92
N LYS A 117 -5.61 -1.85 21.28
CA LYS A 117 -6.25 -1.65 22.59
C LYS A 117 -7.66 -2.24 22.57
N GLU A 118 -8.13 -2.75 23.70
CA GLU A 118 -9.50 -3.28 23.82
C GLU A 118 -10.57 -2.20 23.65
N SER A 119 -10.22 -0.94 23.93
CA SER A 119 -11.10 0.23 23.77
C SER A 119 -11.30 0.65 22.30
N ASP A 120 -10.53 0.11 21.37
CA ASP A 120 -10.54 0.56 19.99
C ASP A 120 -11.81 0.10 19.25
N VAL A 121 -12.38 1.00 18.44
CA VAL A 121 -13.59 0.69 17.67
C VAL A 121 -13.20 0.05 16.35
N VAL A 122 -13.55 -1.23 16.18
CA VAL A 122 -13.31 -1.97 14.93
C VAL A 122 -14.35 -1.57 13.88
N GLN A 123 -13.87 -1.03 12.76
CA GLN A 123 -14.69 -0.60 11.63
C GLN A 123 -14.76 -1.69 10.55
N PRO A 124 -15.96 -1.91 9.95
CA PRO A 124 -16.16 -3.00 8.98
C PRO A 124 -15.41 -2.78 7.66
N GLY A 125 -15.05 -1.53 7.33
CA GLY A 125 -14.40 -1.18 6.07
C GLY A 125 -13.47 0.03 6.16
N ALA A 126 -12.62 0.19 5.15
CA ALA A 126 -11.68 1.31 5.03
C ALA A 126 -12.40 2.67 4.92
N ALA A 127 -13.54 2.71 4.20
CA ALA A 127 -14.41 3.88 4.16
C ALA A 127 -15.08 4.17 5.52
N SER A 128 -15.45 3.13 6.28
CA SER A 128 -16.08 3.26 7.58
C SER A 128 -15.16 3.91 8.62
N VAL A 129 -13.85 3.64 8.56
CA VAL A 129 -12.86 4.37 9.38
C VAL A 129 -12.90 5.86 9.09
N VAL A 130 -12.84 6.25 7.81
CA VAL A 130 -12.88 7.68 7.46
C VAL A 130 -14.23 8.29 7.84
N ASN A 131 -15.34 7.58 7.62
CA ASN A 131 -16.66 8.03 8.05
C ASN A 131 -16.75 8.26 9.56
N ALA A 132 -16.15 7.40 10.39
CA ALA A 132 -16.12 7.61 11.83
C ALA A 132 -15.29 8.85 12.19
N VAL A 133 -14.12 9.04 11.58
CA VAL A 133 -13.28 10.24 11.78
C VAL A 133 -13.96 11.52 11.30
N MET A 134 -14.77 11.46 10.23
CA MET A 134 -15.55 12.60 9.76
C MET A 134 -16.65 13.03 10.74
N ASN A 135 -17.20 12.11 11.53
CA ASN A 135 -18.36 12.37 12.38
C ASN A 135 -17.97 12.68 13.84
N ASP A 136 -16.70 12.53 14.21
CA ASP A 136 -16.22 12.79 15.56
C ASP A 136 -14.91 13.58 15.53
N PRO A 137 -14.90 14.84 16.01
CA PRO A 137 -13.70 15.67 16.08
C PRO A 137 -12.51 15.01 16.80
N TYR A 138 -12.80 14.14 17.77
CA TYR A 138 -11.80 13.51 18.62
C TYR A 138 -11.34 12.13 18.12
N ALA A 139 -11.89 11.67 16.99
CA ALA A 139 -11.49 10.41 16.39
C ALA A 139 -10.17 10.51 15.59
N ILE A 140 -9.42 9.41 15.65
CA ILE A 140 -8.23 9.16 14.83
C ILE A 140 -8.36 7.78 14.20
N GLY A 141 -7.98 7.64 12.94
CA GLY A 141 -8.05 6.37 12.25
C GLY A 141 -7.05 6.27 11.12
N TYR A 142 -6.91 5.10 10.52
CA TYR A 142 -6.01 4.88 9.40
C TYR A 142 -6.72 4.22 8.22
N SER A 143 -6.40 4.67 7.01
CA SER A 143 -6.95 4.11 5.77
C SER A 143 -6.03 4.42 4.59
N GLY A 144 -6.35 3.89 3.41
CA GLY A 144 -5.68 4.30 2.18
C GLY A 144 -5.97 5.77 1.88
N ILE A 145 -4.98 6.52 1.36
CA ILE A 145 -5.10 7.95 1.06
C ILE A 145 -6.26 8.28 0.12
N GLY A 146 -6.65 7.34 -0.74
CA GLY A 146 -7.80 7.44 -1.64
C GLY A 146 -9.16 7.62 -0.95
N TYR A 147 -9.26 7.33 0.35
CA TYR A 147 -10.47 7.60 1.14
C TYR A 147 -10.53 9.01 1.70
N ARG A 148 -9.52 9.86 1.47
CA ARG A 148 -9.52 11.26 1.92
C ARG A 148 -10.75 12.00 1.37
N THR A 149 -11.38 12.77 2.23
CA THR A 149 -12.46 13.73 1.91
C THR A 149 -12.08 15.11 2.45
N ASP A 150 -12.90 16.12 2.20
CA ASP A 150 -12.70 17.47 2.76
C ASP A 150 -12.98 17.54 4.28
N SER A 151 -13.64 16.52 4.83
CA SER A 151 -14.01 16.46 6.26
C SER A 151 -12.94 15.79 7.15
N VAL A 152 -11.91 15.20 6.54
CA VAL A 152 -10.75 14.66 7.26
C VAL A 152 -9.47 15.26 6.74
N LYS A 153 -8.45 15.31 7.59
CA LYS A 153 -7.09 15.66 7.16
C LYS A 153 -6.11 14.54 7.48
N PRO A 154 -5.22 14.18 6.54
CA PRO A 154 -4.12 13.28 6.83
C PRO A 154 -3.06 13.99 7.69
N LEU A 155 -2.52 13.30 8.69
CA LEU A 155 -1.35 13.76 9.44
C LEU A 155 -0.08 13.49 8.65
N ARG A 156 0.92 14.38 8.81
CA ARG A 156 2.29 14.06 8.39
C ARG A 156 2.89 13.04 9.34
N VAL A 157 3.62 12.06 8.81
CA VAL A 157 4.13 10.95 9.62
C VAL A 157 5.65 10.87 9.54
N ALA A 158 6.29 10.63 10.68
CA ALA A 158 7.69 10.25 10.79
C ALA A 158 7.79 8.80 11.26
N GLY A 159 8.61 7.99 10.59
CA GLY A 159 8.75 6.56 10.86
C GLY A 159 9.46 6.29 12.18
N GLU A 160 10.57 6.98 12.41
CA GLU A 160 11.34 6.90 13.64
C GLU A 160 11.60 8.28 14.26
N LYS A 161 12.05 8.29 15.52
CA LYS A 161 12.38 9.54 16.22
C LYS A 161 13.54 10.25 15.53
N GLY A 162 13.33 11.51 15.13
CA GLY A 162 14.35 12.33 14.46
C GLY A 162 14.27 12.29 12.93
N GLU A 163 13.42 11.44 12.36
CA GLU A 163 13.11 11.47 10.93
C GLU A 163 12.17 12.64 10.58
N PRO A 164 12.19 13.12 9.32
CA PRO A 164 11.28 14.17 8.89
C PRO A 164 9.82 13.68 8.92
N PHE A 165 8.91 14.59 9.26
CA PHE A 165 7.48 14.37 9.09
C PHE A 165 7.11 14.56 7.62
N VAL A 166 6.58 13.51 6.99
CA VAL A 166 6.28 13.50 5.55
C VAL A 166 4.77 13.39 5.33
N GLU A 167 4.23 14.19 4.42
CA GLU A 167 2.82 14.12 4.01
C GLU A 167 2.59 12.94 3.04
N PRO A 168 1.44 12.23 3.09
CA PRO A 168 1.08 11.19 2.11
C PRO A 168 0.65 11.77 0.76
N THR A 169 1.61 12.16 -0.08
CA THR A 169 1.36 12.67 -1.44
C THR A 169 1.82 11.67 -2.48
N PHE A 170 1.39 11.87 -3.74
CA PHE A 170 1.89 11.09 -4.87
C PHE A 170 3.42 11.15 -4.94
N GLU A 171 4.01 12.33 -4.74
CA GLU A 171 5.45 12.53 -4.82
C GLU A 171 6.19 11.77 -3.74
N SER A 172 5.80 11.93 -2.47
CA SER A 172 6.46 11.31 -1.32
C SER A 172 6.27 9.79 -1.28
N ALA A 173 5.13 9.28 -1.75
CA ALA A 173 4.88 7.86 -1.86
C ALA A 173 5.67 7.24 -3.03
N SER A 174 5.75 7.93 -4.17
CA SER A 174 6.47 7.48 -5.37
C SER A 174 7.98 7.49 -5.19
N ASN A 175 8.52 8.54 -4.56
CA ASN A 175 9.97 8.66 -4.35
C ASN A 175 10.48 7.86 -3.14
N GLY A 176 9.59 7.27 -2.35
CA GLY A 176 9.92 6.41 -1.23
C GLY A 176 10.04 7.10 0.13
N SER A 177 9.89 8.42 0.21
CA SER A 177 10.11 9.18 1.45
C SER A 177 8.98 9.08 2.46
N TYR A 178 7.75 8.75 2.04
CA TYR A 178 6.62 8.58 2.96
C TYR A 178 6.66 7.22 3.66
N PRO A 179 6.65 7.15 5.01
CA PRO A 179 6.97 5.92 5.75
C PRO A 179 5.86 4.85 5.70
N LEU A 180 4.61 5.23 5.41
CA LEU A 180 3.46 4.32 5.29
C LEU A 180 3.07 4.02 3.84
N ARG A 181 4.03 4.10 2.92
CA ARG A 181 3.85 3.64 1.55
C ARG A 181 3.94 2.12 1.45
N ARG A 182 3.30 1.55 0.44
CA ARG A 182 3.59 0.21 -0.05
C ARG A 182 3.40 0.16 -1.56
N VAL A 183 4.17 -0.70 -2.22
CA VAL A 183 3.97 -1.00 -3.63
C VAL A 183 3.04 -2.19 -3.74
N LEU A 184 2.08 -2.11 -4.65
CA LEU A 184 1.19 -3.22 -5.00
C LEU A 184 1.77 -3.93 -6.21
N TYR A 185 1.83 -5.26 -6.14
CA TYR A 185 2.45 -6.12 -7.13
C TYR A 185 1.46 -7.12 -7.71
N LEU A 186 1.59 -7.39 -9.01
CA LEU A 186 1.16 -8.62 -9.63
C LEU A 186 2.37 -9.54 -9.74
N TYR A 187 2.33 -10.68 -9.06
CA TYR A 187 3.30 -11.75 -9.23
C TYR A 187 2.81 -12.71 -10.31
N VAL A 188 3.62 -12.85 -11.34
CA VAL A 188 3.28 -13.61 -12.54
C VAL A 188 4.06 -14.93 -12.54
N ASN A 189 3.31 -16.02 -12.64
CA ASN A 189 3.84 -17.36 -12.84
C ASN A 189 3.99 -17.59 -14.35
N HIS A 190 5.11 -17.13 -14.89
CA HIS A 190 5.48 -17.29 -16.30
C HIS A 190 6.89 -17.85 -16.41
N SER A 191 7.04 -18.98 -17.12
CA SER A 191 8.36 -19.55 -17.37
C SER A 191 9.11 -18.67 -18.38
N PRO A 192 10.37 -18.29 -18.12
CA PRO A 192 11.20 -17.58 -19.10
C PRO A 192 11.43 -18.36 -20.40
N GLN A 193 11.17 -19.67 -20.41
CA GLN A 193 11.34 -20.56 -21.57
C GLN A 193 10.02 -20.87 -22.29
N ALA A 194 8.88 -20.49 -21.71
CA ALA A 194 7.59 -20.68 -22.35
C ALA A 194 7.38 -19.61 -23.44
N LYS A 195 6.64 -19.95 -24.50
CA LYS A 195 6.08 -18.92 -25.36
C LYS A 195 5.12 -18.08 -24.54
N ASP A 196 5.18 -16.76 -24.69
CA ASP A 196 4.30 -15.83 -24.01
C ASP A 196 2.85 -16.27 -24.14
N SER A 197 2.15 -16.34 -23.02
CA SER A 197 0.70 -16.47 -23.02
C SER A 197 0.11 -15.11 -23.42
N PRO A 198 -0.52 -14.97 -24.60
CA PRO A 198 -0.97 -13.66 -25.07
C PRO A 198 -1.92 -12.98 -24.09
N LEU A 199 -2.82 -13.76 -23.46
CA LEU A 199 -3.73 -13.24 -22.45
C LEU A 199 -3.00 -12.69 -21.21
N LEU A 200 -1.93 -13.37 -20.77
CA LEU A 200 -1.16 -12.95 -19.61
C LEU A 200 -0.43 -11.63 -19.89
N SER A 201 0.24 -11.54 -21.03
CA SER A 201 0.93 -10.32 -21.46
C SER A 201 -0.04 -9.15 -21.64
N GLU A 202 -1.21 -9.37 -22.23
CA GLU A 202 -2.22 -8.31 -22.40
C GLU A 202 -2.79 -7.81 -21.06
N ILE A 203 -3.00 -8.68 -20.07
CA ILE A 203 -3.41 -8.25 -18.72
C ILE A 203 -2.33 -7.38 -18.07
N ILE A 204 -1.06 -7.76 -18.19
CA ILE A 204 0.05 -6.99 -17.60
C ILE A 204 0.23 -5.66 -18.33
N LYS A 205 0.24 -5.66 -19.67
CA LYS A 205 0.29 -4.44 -20.48
C LYS A 205 -0.85 -3.50 -20.13
N PHE A 206 -2.08 -4.02 -20.00
CA PHE A 206 -3.21 -3.23 -19.55
C PHE A 206 -2.96 -2.61 -18.17
N ALA A 207 -2.51 -3.39 -17.20
CA ALA A 207 -2.24 -2.91 -15.84
C ALA A 207 -1.20 -1.77 -15.80
N VAL A 208 -0.17 -1.82 -16.65
CA VAL A 208 0.88 -0.77 -16.75
C VAL A 208 0.62 0.24 -17.87
N SER A 209 -0.50 0.14 -18.59
CA SER A 209 -0.90 1.10 -19.62
C SER A 209 -1.39 2.41 -19.01
N GLN A 210 -1.50 3.45 -19.83
CA GLN A 210 -2.14 4.69 -19.42
C GLN A 210 -3.57 4.47 -18.89
N GLU A 211 -4.35 3.60 -19.55
CA GLU A 211 -5.73 3.29 -19.13
C GLU A 211 -5.75 2.59 -17.76
N GLY A 212 -4.93 1.57 -17.57
CA GLY A 212 -4.80 0.87 -16.28
C GLY A 212 -4.38 1.82 -15.17
N GLN A 213 -3.42 2.70 -15.42
CA GLN A 213 -2.95 3.68 -14.44
C GLN A 213 -3.98 4.79 -14.15
N GLN A 214 -4.86 5.14 -15.09
CA GLN A 214 -6.02 5.98 -14.80
C GLN A 214 -7.00 5.27 -13.87
N LEU A 215 -7.22 3.96 -14.02
CA LEU A 215 -8.06 3.18 -13.10
C LEU A 215 -7.43 3.07 -11.71
N VAL A 216 -6.10 2.95 -11.61
CA VAL A 216 -5.35 3.02 -10.35
C VAL A 216 -5.66 4.34 -9.62
N ALA A 217 -5.53 5.47 -10.32
CA ALA A 217 -5.84 6.79 -9.75
C ALA A 217 -7.32 6.92 -9.32
N LYS A 218 -8.26 6.48 -10.16
CA LYS A 218 -9.70 6.48 -9.85
C LYS A 218 -10.05 5.59 -8.65
N SER A 219 -9.27 4.54 -8.43
CA SER A 219 -9.43 3.62 -7.30
C SER A 219 -8.80 4.16 -6.01
N GLY A 220 -8.21 5.36 -6.04
CA GLY A 220 -7.65 6.02 -4.86
C GLY A 220 -6.21 5.61 -4.53
N PHE A 221 -5.50 4.99 -5.48
CA PHE A 221 -4.09 4.67 -5.37
C PHE A 221 -3.25 5.64 -6.22
N PHE A 222 -1.95 5.67 -5.98
CA PHE A 222 -1.02 6.43 -6.80
C PHE A 222 -0.55 5.60 -8.00
N PRO A 223 -0.62 6.15 -9.22
CA PRO A 223 0.01 5.56 -10.39
C PRO A 223 1.50 5.34 -10.18
N LEU A 224 2.11 4.48 -11.00
CA LEU A 224 3.56 4.39 -11.05
C LEU A 224 4.15 5.59 -11.80
N PRO A 225 5.39 6.01 -11.47
CA PRO A 225 6.13 6.98 -12.27
C PRO A 225 6.25 6.56 -13.73
N THR A 226 6.13 7.50 -14.66
CA THR A 226 6.19 7.24 -16.11
C THR A 226 7.45 6.47 -16.52
N LYS A 227 8.60 6.76 -15.91
CA LYS A 227 9.85 6.05 -16.18
C LYS A 227 9.76 4.54 -15.89
N ASP A 228 9.04 4.17 -14.83
CA ASP A 228 8.91 2.77 -14.41
C ASP A 228 7.90 2.05 -15.32
N LEU A 229 6.82 2.74 -15.72
CA LEU A 229 5.84 2.23 -16.68
C LEU A 229 6.45 1.95 -18.06
N VAL A 230 7.32 2.83 -18.56
CA VAL A 230 7.99 2.62 -19.86
C VAL A 230 8.87 1.38 -19.84
N ALA A 231 9.64 1.18 -18.77
CA ALA A 231 10.47 -0.01 -18.60
C ALA A 231 9.60 -1.29 -18.54
N LEU A 232 8.56 -1.28 -17.70
CA LEU A 232 7.66 -2.42 -17.54
C LEU A 232 6.90 -2.72 -18.84
N TYR A 233 6.43 -1.70 -19.56
CA TYR A 233 5.73 -1.91 -20.81
C TYR A 233 6.66 -2.53 -21.86
N ALA A 234 7.92 -2.10 -21.93
CA ALA A 234 8.92 -2.66 -22.84
C ALA A 234 9.23 -4.14 -22.52
N ASP A 235 9.44 -4.47 -21.24
CA ASP A 235 9.73 -5.84 -20.78
C ASP A 235 8.62 -6.84 -21.16
N TRP A 236 7.39 -6.36 -21.30
CA TRP A 236 6.22 -7.16 -21.68
C TRP A 236 5.79 -6.98 -23.15
N SER A 237 6.53 -6.20 -23.95
CA SER A 237 6.23 -5.90 -25.36
C SER A 237 7.24 -6.44 -26.38
N GLU A 238 8.44 -6.85 -25.96
CA GLU A 238 9.46 -7.53 -26.79
C GLU A 238 9.00 -8.97 -27.17
N PRO A 239 9.36 -9.52 -28.36
CA PRO A 239 8.45 -9.47 -29.51
C PRO A 239 7.83 -10.81 -29.96
N ILE A 240 6.68 -10.69 -30.64
CA ILE A 240 6.22 -11.60 -31.69
C ILE A 240 7.39 -11.79 -32.65
N THR A 241 7.95 -13.00 -32.71
CA THR A 241 8.96 -13.35 -33.71
C THR A 241 8.40 -12.98 -35.08
N SER A 242 9.04 -12.01 -35.74
CA SER A 242 8.77 -11.65 -37.13
C SER A 242 8.63 -12.94 -37.93
N ALA A 243 7.51 -13.12 -38.62
CA ALA A 243 7.42 -14.11 -39.67
C ALA A 243 8.61 -13.85 -40.61
N ALA A 244 9.63 -14.70 -40.52
CA ALA A 244 10.65 -14.77 -41.54
C ALA A 244 9.90 -15.12 -42.82
N THR A 245 9.68 -14.12 -43.66
CA THR A 245 9.32 -14.31 -45.05
C THR A 245 10.50 -14.99 -45.75
N ASN A 246 10.68 -16.29 -45.52
CA ASN A 246 11.39 -17.15 -46.44
C ASN A 246 10.41 -17.59 -47.53
N GLY A 247 9.87 -16.60 -48.25
CA GLY A 247 9.36 -16.81 -49.59
C GLY A 247 10.56 -16.89 -50.50
N ASN A 248 10.99 -18.11 -50.85
CA ASN A 248 11.90 -18.32 -51.97
C ASN A 248 11.07 -18.78 -53.18
N PRO A 249 10.72 -17.88 -54.12
CA PRO A 249 10.01 -18.24 -55.33
C PRO A 249 11.04 -18.73 -56.36
N GLN A 250 11.42 -20.00 -56.28
CA GLN A 250 12.05 -20.69 -57.41
C GLN A 250 11.52 -22.12 -57.54
N GLN A 251 10.35 -22.25 -58.16
CA GLN A 251 10.03 -23.37 -59.04
C GLN A 251 9.11 -22.85 -60.16
N ILE A 252 9.72 -22.31 -61.21
CA ILE A 252 9.18 -22.35 -62.57
C ILE A 252 10.35 -22.76 -63.48
N ARG A 253 10.40 -24.05 -63.80
CA ARG A 253 10.84 -24.60 -65.09
C ARG A 253 10.02 -25.84 -65.36
#